data_AF-K2G9B3-F1
#
_entry.id   AF-K2G9B3-F1
#
_cell.length_a   1.000
_cell.length_b   1.000
_cell.length_c   1.000
_cell.angle_alpha   90.00
_cell.angle_beta   90.00
_cell.angle_gamma   90.00
#
_symmetry.space_group_name_H-M   'P 1'
#
loop_
_entity.id
_entity.type
_entity.pdbx_description
1 polymer ?
#
loop_
_entity_poly.entity_id
_entity_poly.type
_entity_poly.pdbx_seq_one_letter_code
_entity_poly.pdbx_strand_id
1 'polypeptide(L)' 'MEKCSKCGSKNIGGVEYNYTSPERYDGISEWVCLDCGFRVGRWSGKELKDGEIEKRYGGEK' A
#
# COMPACT_ATOMS: atom_id res chain seq x y z
N MET A 1 3.26 0.07 -9.02
CA MET A 1 2.07 -0.63 -9.56
C MET A 1 1.55 0.19 -10.73
N GLU A 2 1.43 -0.38 -11.93
CA GLU A 2 1.01 0.38 -13.12
C GLU A 2 -0.51 0.32 -13.38
N LYS A 3 -1.20 -0.68 -12.81
CA LYS A 3 -2.64 -0.93 -12.99
C LYS A 3 -3.19 -1.74 -11.81
N CYS A 4 -4.42 -1.45 -11.38
CA CYS A 4 -5.13 -2.16 -10.33
C CYS A 4 -5.47 -3.59 -10.77
N SER A 5 -5.06 -4.59 -9.98
CA SER A 5 -5.33 -6.00 -10.29
C SER A 5 -6.79 -6.41 -10.11
N LYS A 6 -7.61 -5.61 -9.42
CA LYS A 6 -9.04 -5.91 -9.16
C LYS A 6 -9.97 -5.33 -10.21
N CYS A 7 -9.84 -4.05 -10.52
CA CYS A 7 -10.76 -3.36 -11.45
C CYS A 7 -10.10 -2.95 -12.78
N GLY A 8 -8.77 -3.09 -12.89
CA GLY A 8 -8.04 -2.70 -14.09
C GLY A 8 -7.85 -1.18 -14.27
N SER A 9 -8.15 -0.36 -13.27
CA SER A 9 -7.87 1.07 -13.38
C SER A 9 -6.36 1.36 -13.35
N LYS A 10 -5.94 2.47 -13.98
CA LYS A 10 -4.58 3.02 -13.87
C LYS A 10 -4.48 4.13 -12.81
N ASN A 11 -5.59 4.48 -12.16
CA ASN A 11 -5.64 5.51 -11.14
C ASN A 11 -5.12 4.97 -9.80
N ILE A 12 -3.80 4.92 -9.66
CA ILE A 12 -3.10 4.38 -8.50
C ILE A 12 -2.46 5.52 -7.71
N GLY A 13 -2.81 5.61 -6.44
CA GLY A 13 -2.16 6.48 -5.46
C GLY A 13 -1.09 5.72 -4.67
N GLY A 14 -0.02 6.43 -4.30
CA GLY A 14 0.93 5.98 -3.30
C GLY A 14 0.55 6.55 -1.94
N VAL A 15 0.51 5.72 -0.91
CA VAL A 15 0.27 6.16 0.47
C VAL A 15 1.59 6.16 1.22
N GLU A 16 1.96 7.33 1.75
CA GLU A 16 3.06 7.47 2.71
C GLU A 16 2.47 7.55 4.12
N TYR A 17 3.06 6.81 5.06
CA TYR A 17 2.62 6.82 6.44
C TYR A 17 3.18 8.03 7.21
N ASN A 18 2.39 8.49 8.18
CA ASN A 18 2.76 9.61 9.05
C ASN A 18 4.09 9.37 9.77
N TYR A 19 4.83 10.46 10.07
CA TYR A 19 6.05 10.48 10.87
C TYR A 19 5.98 9.71 12.20
N THR A 20 4.80 9.59 12.80
CA THR A 20 4.59 8.84 14.05
C THR A 20 4.36 7.35 13.86
N SER A 21 4.19 6.86 12.62
CA SER A 21 3.97 5.43 12.36
C SER A 21 5.26 4.65 12.60
N PRO A 22 5.24 3.57 13.41
CA PRO A 22 6.41 2.70 13.57
C PRO A 22 6.81 2.02 12.27
N GLU A 23 5.86 1.90 11.32
CA GLU A 23 6.09 1.31 10.01
C GLU A 23 6.39 2.35 8.93
N ARG A 24 6.61 3.62 9.30
CA ARG A 24 6.99 4.66 8.34
C ARG A 24 8.31 4.32 7.67
N TYR A 25 8.30 4.47 6.35
CA TYR A 25 9.47 4.45 5.50
C TYR A 25 9.61 5.79 4.78
N ASP A 26 10.80 6.09 4.27
CA ASP A 26 11.03 7.28 3.47
C ASP A 26 10.40 7.07 2.08
N GLY A 27 9.19 7.61 1.90
CA GLY A 27 8.37 7.43 0.72
C GLY A 27 7.18 6.49 0.88
N ILE A 28 6.68 6.00 -0.26
CA ILE A 28 5.46 5.21 -0.35
C ILE A 28 5.59 3.90 0.44
N SER A 29 4.62 3.62 1.30
CA SER A 29 4.51 2.41 2.10
C SER A 29 3.54 1.39 1.48
N GLU A 30 2.48 1.85 0.82
CA GLU A 30 1.51 0.99 0.13
C GLU A 30 0.92 1.68 -1.11
N TRP A 31 0.28 0.90 -1.98
CA TRP A 31 -0.44 1.39 -3.15
C TRP A 31 -1.94 1.26 -2.95
N VAL A 32 -2.70 2.26 -3.39
CA VAL A 32 -4.17 2.25 -3.36
C VAL A 32 -4.73 2.56 -4.74
N CYS A 33 -5.75 1.81 -5.16
CA CYS A 33 -6.55 2.19 -6.32
C CYS A 33 -7.60 3.21 -5.90
N LEU A 34 -7.57 4.40 -6.49
CA LEU A 34 -8.47 5.50 -6.14
C LEU A 34 -9.90 5.31 -6.66
N ASP A 35 -10.13 4.37 -7.58
CA ASP A 35 -11.47 4.09 -8.10
C ASP A 35 -12.22 3.00 -7.33
N CYS A 36 -11.52 1.94 -6.87
CA CYS A 36 -12.16 0.80 -6.18
C CYS A 36 -11.72 0.61 -4.73
N GLY A 37 -10.76 1.39 -4.24
CA GLY A 37 -10.25 1.30 -2.86
C GLY A 37 -9.34 0.10 -2.58
N PHE A 38 -8.96 -0.70 -3.59
CA PHE A 38 -8.02 -1.81 -3.40
C PHE A 38 -6.67 -1.30 -2.90
N ARG A 39 -6.20 -1.83 -1.77
CA ARG A 39 -4.91 -1.50 -1.17
C ARG A 39 -3.97 -2.69 -1.20
N VAL A 40 -2.69 -2.45 -1.47
CA VAL A 40 -1.66 -3.49 -1.53
C VAL A 40 -0.34 -2.99 -0.95
N GLY A 41 0.29 -3.82 -0.13
CA GLY A 41 1.60 -3.54 0.45
C GLY A 41 2.67 -3.35 -0.60
N ARG A 42 3.54 -2.33 -0.43
CA ARG A 42 4.63 -2.07 -1.38
C ARG A 42 5.63 -3.22 -1.45
N TRP A 43 5.95 -3.82 -0.31
CA TRP A 43 6.99 -4.85 -0.21
C TRP A 43 6.40 -6.25 -0.22
N SER A 44 5.39 -6.49 0.61
CA SER A 44 4.75 -7.80 0.77
C SER A 44 3.91 -8.20 -0.44
N GLY A 45 3.42 -7.22 -1.21
CA GLY A 45 2.46 -7.46 -2.30
C GLY A 45 1.11 -7.99 -1.82
N LYS A 46 0.85 -7.99 -0.51
CA LYS A 46 -0.40 -8.50 0.07
C LYS A 46 -1.50 -7.46 -0.01
N GLU A 47 -2.72 -7.91 -0.24
CA GLU A 47 -3.92 -7.07 -0.13
C GLU A 47 -4.08 -6.64 1.33
N LEU A 48 -4.26 -5.33 1.54
CA LEU A 48 -4.45 -4.74 2.87
C LEU A 48 -5.92 -4.40 3.06
N LYS A 49 -6.54 -4.94 4.11
CA LYS A 49 -7.92 -4.62 4.48
C LYS A 49 -7.99 -3.34 5.30
N ASP A 50 -9.22 -2.93 5.63
CA ASP A 50 -9.46 -1.80 6.51
C ASP A 50 -8.76 -2.01 7.86
N GLY A 51 -8.01 -1.00 8.31
CA GLY A 51 -7.19 -1.07 9.52
C GLY A 51 -5.87 -1.83 9.39
N GLU A 52 -5.62 -2.57 8.30
CA GLU A 52 -4.31 -3.17 8.04
C GLU A 52 -3.34 -2.13 7.48
N ILE A 53 -2.09 -2.25 7.90
CA ILE A 53 -0.96 -1.46 7.40
C ILE A 53 0.12 -2.42 6.88
N GLU A 54 0.82 -1.97 5.84
CA GLU A 54 2.01 -2.64 5.35
C GLU A 54 3.13 -2.53 6.38
N LYS A 55 3.76 -3.67 6.69
CA LYS A 55 4.96 -3.66 7.51
C LYS A 55 6.17 -3.28 6.67
N ARG A 56 7.13 -2.57 7.28
CA ARG A 56 8.38 -2.22 6.62
C ARG A 56 9.07 -3.48 6.11
N TYR A 57 9.55 -3.40 4.86
CA TYR A 57 10.23 -4.51 4.19
C TYR A 57 9.42 -5.82 4.16
N GLY A 58 8.09 -5.74 4.18
CA GLY A 58 7.20 -6.91 4.10
C GLY A 58 7.04 -7.69 5.41
N GLY A 59 7.64 -7.22 6.51
CA GLY A 59 7.53 -7.84 7.82
C GLY A 59 8.39 -9.09 8.03
N GLU A 60 9.38 -9.33 7.16
CA GLU A 60 10.37 -10.39 7.37
C GLU A 60 11.40 -9.95 8.42
N LYS A 61 11.53 -10.75 9.48
CA LYS A 61 12.71 -10.83 10.35
C LYS A 61 13.42 -12.14 10.05
#